data_AF-A0AAU7GXL3-F1
#
_entry.id   AF-A0AAU7GXL3-F1
#
_cell.length_a   1.000
_cell.length_b   1.000
_cell.length_c   1.000
_cell.angle_alpha   90.00
_cell.angle_beta   90.00
_cell.angle_gamma   90.00
#
_symmetry.space_group_name_H-M   'P 1'
#
loop_
_entity.id
_entity.type
_entity.pdbx_description
1 polymer ?
#
loop_
_entity_poly.entity_id
_entity_poly.type
_entity_poly.pdbx_seq_one_letter_code
_entity_poly.pdbx_strand_id
1 'polypeptide(L)'
;MPGTKCVTVLTARGITEILKTGGSKAWRLNATHAGKCSYVVCVQNSKIDWGTQEAKHHHAFMIGRISGISRIPDHPKKRWIINIDSYAEIDIPDQWDGNRNPVSYRNLEDMGIDLDTLDFKPVGHIVSGIKQTSGDEYDEYEEVDVSDRPLSLKEAKAGLALHFGVNEDDIQITIKG
;
A
#
# COMPACT_ATOMS: atom_id res chain seq x y z
N MET A 1 11.95 18.41 17.84
CA MET A 1 12.08 18.35 16.36
C MET A 1 10.71 17.95 15.82
N PRO A 2 10.26 18.44 14.66
CA PRO A 2 9.01 17.93 14.09
C PRO A 2 9.20 16.44 13.77
N GLY A 3 8.37 15.57 14.36
CA GLY A 3 8.42 14.13 14.14
C GLY A 3 8.02 13.74 12.72
N THR A 4 8.44 12.55 12.30
CA THR A 4 8.20 11.99 10.97
C THR A 4 6.77 11.50 10.86
N LYS A 5 5.94 12.23 10.10
CA LYS A 5 4.50 11.93 9.98
C LYS A 5 4.23 10.63 9.24
N CYS A 6 3.37 9.81 9.82
CA CYS A 6 2.87 8.57 9.24
C CYS A 6 1.34 8.47 9.29
N VAL A 7 0.79 7.65 8.40
CA VAL A 7 -0.56 7.12 8.53
C VAL A 7 -0.45 5.80 9.29
N THR A 8 -1.18 5.61 10.38
CA THR A 8 -1.35 4.27 10.98
C THR A 8 -2.71 3.72 10.57
N VAL A 9 -2.74 2.45 10.16
CA VAL A 9 -3.99 1.75 9.81
C VAL A 9 -4.17 0.48 10.61
N LEU A 10 -5.39 0.26 11.11
CA LEU A 10 -5.79 -0.98 11.77
C LEU A 10 -6.41 -1.93 10.75
N THR A 11 -5.65 -2.93 10.29
CA THR A 11 -5.99 -3.78 9.15
C THR A 11 -6.17 -5.24 9.53
N ALA A 12 -7.18 -5.90 8.96
CA ALA A 12 -7.34 -7.36 9.05
C ALA A 12 -6.50 -8.11 8.01
N ARG A 13 -5.83 -7.41 7.09
CA ARG A 13 -4.94 -8.01 6.09
C ARG A 13 -3.53 -8.17 6.63
N GLY A 14 -2.90 -9.29 6.34
CA GLY A 14 -1.49 -9.53 6.63
C GLY A 14 -0.57 -8.91 5.59
N ILE A 15 0.74 -9.04 5.82
CA ILE A 15 1.75 -8.42 4.98
C ILE A 15 1.73 -9.01 3.56
N THR A 16 1.48 -10.31 3.41
CA THR A 16 1.47 -10.98 2.10
C THR A 16 0.39 -10.40 1.18
N GLU A 17 -0.85 -10.21 1.67
CA GLU A 17 -1.92 -9.61 0.86
C GLU A 17 -1.65 -8.12 0.56
N ILE A 18 -1.11 -7.37 1.52
CA ILE A 18 -0.80 -5.95 1.34
C ILE A 18 0.26 -5.77 0.24
N LEU A 19 1.31 -6.58 0.25
CA LEU A 19 2.35 -6.56 -0.78
C LEU A 19 1.81 -7.00 -2.15
N LYS A 20 1.04 -8.09 -2.20
CA LYS A 20 0.39 -8.57 -3.43
C LYS A 20 -0.49 -7.50 -4.10
N THR A 21 -1.09 -6.62 -3.30
CA THR A 21 -2.01 -5.58 -3.79
C THR A 21 -1.36 -4.21 -3.95
N GLY A 22 -0.03 -4.10 -3.76
CA GLY A 22 0.72 -2.85 -3.90
C GLY A 22 0.46 -1.82 -2.80
N GLY A 23 -0.24 -2.21 -1.72
CA GLY A 23 -0.47 -1.34 -0.57
C GLY A 23 -1.75 -1.60 0.22
N SER A 24 -2.01 -0.70 1.15
CA SER A 24 -3.09 -0.86 2.12
C SER A 24 -4.38 -0.25 1.60
N LYS A 25 -5.40 -1.08 1.38
CA LYS A 25 -6.62 -0.71 0.62
C LYS A 25 -7.89 -0.56 1.48
N ALA A 26 -8.85 0.15 0.90
CA ALA A 26 -10.24 0.28 1.35
C ALA A 26 -10.47 1.23 2.55
N TRP A 27 -9.64 2.27 2.69
CA TRP A 27 -9.67 3.21 3.80
C TRP A 27 -10.61 4.39 3.61
N ARG A 28 -11.33 4.76 4.67
CA ARG A 28 -11.97 6.08 4.78
C ARG A 28 -10.97 7.02 5.46
N LEU A 29 -10.16 7.70 4.66
CA LEU A 29 -9.12 8.63 5.12
C LEU A 29 -9.31 10.03 4.54
N ASN A 30 -8.60 11.00 5.12
CA ASN A 30 -8.44 12.32 4.54
C ASN A 30 -7.22 12.30 3.60
N ALA A 31 -7.45 12.35 2.29
CA ALA A 31 -6.40 12.23 1.29
C ALA A 31 -5.38 13.39 1.35
N THR A 32 -5.81 14.60 1.70
CA THR A 32 -4.91 15.75 1.88
C THR A 32 -3.96 15.56 3.06
N HIS A 33 -4.41 14.90 4.14
CA HIS A 33 -3.54 14.58 5.27
C HIS A 33 -2.64 13.38 4.95
N ALA A 34 -3.18 12.33 4.33
CA ALA A 34 -2.40 11.16 3.94
C ALA A 34 -1.30 11.51 2.94
N GLY A 35 -1.56 12.42 1.99
CA GLY A 35 -0.56 12.89 1.04
C GLY A 35 0.57 13.74 1.64
N LYS A 36 0.51 14.08 2.94
CA LYS A 36 1.60 14.75 3.68
C LYS A 36 2.43 13.76 4.51
N CYS A 37 2.05 12.49 4.56
CA CYS A 37 2.75 11.44 5.26
C CYS A 37 3.69 10.72 4.29
N SER A 38 4.91 10.46 4.71
CA SER A 38 5.88 9.69 3.91
C SER A 38 5.76 8.18 4.14
N TYR A 39 5.10 7.77 5.22
CA TYR A 39 5.04 6.38 5.65
C TYR A 39 3.63 5.95 6.05
N VAL A 40 3.33 4.68 5.84
CA VAL A 40 2.18 3.99 6.42
C VAL A 40 2.68 2.90 7.36
N VAL A 41 2.11 2.83 8.56
CA VAL A 41 2.35 1.74 9.51
C VAL A 41 1.08 0.89 9.60
N CYS A 42 1.20 -0.40 9.29
CA CYS A 42 0.08 -1.33 9.41
C CYS A 42 0.11 -2.00 10.77
N VAL A 43 -1.03 -1.94 11.45
CA VAL A 43 -1.27 -2.56 12.75
C VAL A 43 -2.33 -3.65 12.58
N GLN A 44 -2.08 -4.83 13.11
CA GLN A 44 -2.93 -5.98 12.83
C GLN A 44 -4.21 -5.98 13.68
N ASN A 45 -5.33 -6.19 13.01
CA ASN A 45 -6.61 -6.56 13.61
C ASN A 45 -6.91 -8.05 13.39
N SER A 46 -6.47 -8.88 14.33
CA SER A 46 -6.76 -10.33 14.33
C SER A 46 -8.09 -10.72 14.97
N LYS A 47 -8.95 -9.76 15.32
CA LYS A 47 -10.30 -10.03 15.86
C LYS A 47 -11.38 -10.11 14.79
N ILE A 48 -11.01 -9.97 13.53
CA ILE A 48 -11.91 -9.95 12.38
C ILE A 48 -11.65 -11.22 11.56
N ASP A 49 -12.68 -11.84 11.01
CA ASP A 49 -12.59 -13.17 10.37
C ASP A 49 -12.39 -13.13 8.85
N TRP A 50 -12.70 -12.02 8.18
CA TRP A 50 -12.56 -11.90 6.72
C TRP A 50 -11.11 -11.66 6.24
N GLY A 51 -10.15 -11.52 7.16
CA GLY A 51 -8.79 -11.09 6.90
C GLY A 51 -7.80 -12.19 6.54
N THR A 52 -6.55 -11.78 6.33
CA THR A 52 -5.38 -12.63 6.01
C THR A 52 -4.31 -12.44 7.09
N GLN A 53 -4.68 -12.53 8.36
CA GLN A 53 -3.81 -12.07 9.44
C GLN A 53 -2.53 -12.89 9.58
N GLU A 54 -1.42 -12.18 9.71
CA GLU A 54 -0.08 -12.77 9.81
C GLU A 54 0.66 -12.30 11.08
N ALA A 55 0.10 -11.33 11.82
CA ALA A 55 0.68 -10.78 13.04
C ALA A 55 -0.30 -10.84 14.25
N LYS A 56 0.22 -10.53 15.44
CA LYS A 56 -0.57 -10.49 16.68
C LYS A 56 -1.48 -9.27 16.71
N HIS A 57 -2.63 -9.36 17.40
CA HIS A 57 -3.55 -8.25 17.56
C HIS A 57 -2.85 -7.00 18.11
N HIS A 58 -3.07 -5.84 17.49
CA HIS A 58 -2.50 -4.54 17.87
C HIS A 58 -0.97 -4.42 17.76
N HIS A 59 -0.30 -5.40 17.13
CA HIS A 59 1.10 -5.23 16.78
C HIS A 59 1.23 -4.45 15.46
N ALA A 60 2.09 -3.44 15.45
CA ALA A 60 2.59 -2.90 14.20
C ALA A 60 3.53 -3.95 13.57
N PHE A 61 3.21 -4.37 12.36
CA PHE A 61 3.88 -5.50 11.70
C PHE A 61 4.61 -5.13 10.42
N MET A 62 4.26 -3.98 9.81
CA MET A 62 4.99 -3.45 8.67
C MET A 62 4.96 -1.92 8.67
N ILE A 63 6.00 -1.34 8.11
CA ILE A 63 6.03 0.05 7.66
C ILE A 63 6.29 0.07 6.16
N GLY A 64 5.52 0.86 5.41
CA GLY A 64 5.70 1.07 3.97
C GLY A 64 5.98 2.53 3.65
N ARG A 65 6.86 2.79 2.67
CA ARG A 65 7.04 4.13 2.11
C ARG A 65 5.91 4.42 1.15
N ILE A 66 5.18 5.51 1.41
CA ILE A 66 4.01 5.88 0.61
C ILE A 66 4.49 6.39 -0.74
N SER A 67 4.13 5.68 -1.81
CA SER A 67 4.38 6.10 -3.18
C SER A 67 3.24 6.97 -3.71
N GLY A 68 2.01 6.78 -3.22
CA GLY A 68 0.87 7.63 -3.59
C GLY A 68 -0.44 7.24 -2.94
N ILE A 69 -1.47 8.09 -3.08
CA ILE A 69 -2.83 7.86 -2.55
C ILE A 69 -3.80 7.79 -3.73
N SER A 70 -4.38 6.61 -3.98
CA SER A 70 -5.26 6.37 -5.12
C SER A 70 -6.68 5.98 -4.68
N ARG A 71 -7.63 6.09 -5.60
CA ARG A 71 -9.03 5.71 -5.39
C ARG A 71 -9.15 4.19 -5.55
N ILE A 72 -9.96 3.51 -4.73
CA ILE A 72 -10.26 2.11 -5.00
C ILE A 72 -11.19 2.01 -6.24
N PRO A 73 -10.90 1.14 -7.22
CA PRO A 73 -11.70 1.05 -8.45
C PRO A 73 -13.18 0.73 -8.22
N ASP A 74 -13.50 -0.19 -7.30
CA ASP A 74 -14.88 -0.65 -7.08
C ASP A 74 -15.74 0.38 -6.32
N HIS A 75 -15.11 1.28 -5.57
CA HIS A 75 -15.78 2.26 -4.71
C HIS A 75 -15.04 3.61 -4.69
N PRO A 76 -14.82 4.26 -5.84
CA PRO A 76 -13.89 5.37 -5.96
C PRO A 76 -14.34 6.56 -5.11
N LYS A 77 -15.65 6.79 -4.97
CA LYS A 77 -16.18 7.92 -4.19
C LYS A 77 -15.98 7.78 -2.67
N LYS A 78 -15.68 6.60 -2.14
CA LYS A 78 -15.78 6.32 -0.69
C LYS A 78 -14.49 5.86 -0.03
N ARG A 79 -13.59 5.23 -0.76
CA ARG A 79 -12.42 4.58 -0.15
C ARG A 79 -11.15 4.80 -0.96
N TRP A 80 -10.04 4.81 -0.25
CA TRP A 80 -8.71 5.06 -0.78
C TRP A 80 -7.80 3.85 -0.60
N ILE A 81 -6.75 3.82 -1.39
CA ILE A 81 -5.60 2.92 -1.31
C ILE A 81 -4.38 3.78 -0.96
N ILE A 82 -3.60 3.32 0.01
CA ILE A 82 -2.28 3.86 0.32
C ILE A 82 -1.28 2.96 -0.38
N ASN A 83 -0.76 3.41 -1.52
CA ASN A 83 0.21 2.67 -2.33
C ASN A 83 1.59 2.80 -1.70
N ILE A 84 2.38 1.72 -1.80
CA ILE A 84 3.74 1.68 -1.26
C ILE A 84 4.72 1.14 -2.31
N ASP A 85 5.95 1.66 -2.33
CA ASP A 85 7.02 1.20 -3.24
C ASP A 85 8.06 0.32 -2.55
N SER A 86 8.14 0.42 -1.23
CA SER A 86 9.09 -0.30 -0.38
C SER A 86 8.52 -0.45 1.02
N TYR A 87 8.99 -1.46 1.73
CA TYR A 87 8.51 -1.81 3.05
C TYR A 87 9.62 -2.39 3.93
N ALA A 88 9.44 -2.28 5.24
CA ALA A 88 10.22 -3.02 6.22
C ALA A 88 9.25 -3.76 7.16
N GLU A 89 9.65 -4.95 7.59
CA GLU A 89 8.96 -5.71 8.62
C GLU A 89 9.37 -5.18 9.99
N ILE A 90 8.39 -5.06 10.89
CA ILE A 90 8.58 -4.62 12.27
C ILE A 90 7.73 -5.50 13.18
N ASP A 91 8.01 -5.53 14.47
CA ASP A 91 7.14 -6.18 15.46
C ASP A 91 7.12 -5.33 16.73
N ILE A 92 6.14 -4.43 16.81
CA ILE A 92 6.00 -3.51 17.95
C ILE A 92 4.60 -3.68 18.56
N PRO A 93 4.48 -4.10 19.83
CA PRO A 93 3.19 -4.31 20.49
C PRO A 93 2.47 -2.98 20.78
N ASP A 94 1.17 -3.10 21.07
CA ASP A 94 0.31 -2.03 21.60
C ASP A 94 0.26 -0.76 20.74
N GLN A 95 0.36 -0.90 19.42
CA GLN A 95 0.37 0.21 18.48
C GLN A 95 -1.02 0.68 18.04
N TRP A 96 -2.07 0.27 18.75
CA TRP A 96 -3.43 0.76 18.55
C TRP A 96 -4.13 1.06 19.88
N ASP A 97 -4.67 2.27 19.99
CA ASP A 97 -5.30 2.83 21.20
C ASP A 97 -6.78 2.47 21.37
N GLY A 98 -7.35 1.71 20.42
CA GLY A 98 -8.77 1.38 20.39
C GLY A 98 -9.66 2.42 19.71
N ASN A 99 -9.08 3.40 19.01
CA ASN A 99 -9.84 4.34 18.20
C ASN A 99 -10.79 3.61 17.23
N ARG A 100 -12.04 4.09 17.16
CA ARG A 100 -13.09 3.53 16.31
C ARG A 100 -12.81 3.70 14.82
N ASN A 101 -12.15 4.79 14.44
CA ASN A 101 -11.74 4.97 13.05
C ASN A 101 -10.45 4.17 12.83
N PRO A 102 -10.42 3.17 11.94
CA PRO A 102 -9.24 2.30 11.75
C PRO A 102 -8.10 3.00 10.98
N VAL A 103 -8.08 4.33 10.98
CA VAL A 103 -7.05 5.19 10.40
C VAL A 103 -6.73 6.30 11.40
N SER A 104 -5.46 6.46 11.72
CA SER A 104 -4.93 7.56 12.53
C SER A 104 -3.68 8.16 11.88
N TYR A 105 -3.29 9.34 12.35
CA TYR A 105 -2.09 10.05 11.89
C TYR A 105 -1.21 10.28 13.11
N ARG A 106 0.03 9.80 13.04
CA ARG A 106 0.98 9.80 14.16
C ARG A 106 2.37 10.20 13.67
N ASN A 107 3.33 10.27 14.58
CA ASN A 107 4.75 10.33 14.24
C ASN A 107 5.40 8.97 14.50
N LEU A 108 6.39 8.61 13.70
CA LEU A 108 7.13 7.34 13.84
C LEU A 108 7.87 7.26 15.17
N GLU A 109 8.38 8.39 15.66
CA GLU A 109 9.15 8.46 16.91
C GLU A 109 8.28 8.15 18.13
N ASP A 110 7.00 8.55 18.11
CA ASP A 110 6.02 8.23 19.16
C ASP A 110 5.68 6.73 19.20
N MET A 111 6.00 6.01 18.12
CA MET A 111 5.81 4.56 17.99
C MET A 111 7.09 3.77 18.28
N GLY A 112 8.21 4.45 18.57
CA GLY A 112 9.51 3.82 18.75
C GLY A 112 10.13 3.28 17.47
N ILE A 113 9.76 3.83 16.30
CA ILE A 113 10.30 3.40 15.00
C ILE A 113 11.47 4.31 14.63
N ASP A 114 12.66 3.73 14.52
CA ASP A 114 13.87 4.37 14.01
C ASP A 114 14.14 3.91 12.58
N LEU A 115 14.00 4.83 11.61
CA LEU A 115 14.15 4.55 10.18
C LEU A 115 15.54 4.06 9.81
N ASP A 116 16.58 4.47 10.54
CA ASP A 116 17.97 4.10 10.24
C ASP A 116 18.27 2.64 10.58
N THR A 117 17.38 1.99 11.36
CA THR A 117 17.52 0.58 11.76
C THR A 117 16.76 -0.39 10.87
N LEU A 118 15.97 0.13 9.92
CA LEU A 118 15.04 -0.68 9.12
C LEU A 118 15.65 -1.13 7.79
N ASP A 119 15.45 -2.41 7.47
CA ASP A 119 15.77 -2.99 6.16
C ASP A 119 14.58 -2.83 5.20
N PHE A 120 14.63 -1.81 4.35
CA PHE A 120 13.58 -1.56 3.35
C PHE A 120 13.78 -2.42 2.10
N LYS A 121 12.82 -3.31 1.86
CA LYS A 121 12.71 -4.15 0.67
C LYS A 121 11.78 -3.48 -0.35
N PRO A 122 12.06 -3.55 -1.66
CA PRO A 122 11.14 -3.06 -2.69
C PRO A 122 9.85 -3.90 -2.71
N VAL A 123 8.72 -3.26 -3.00
CA VAL A 123 7.47 -3.95 -3.30
C VAL A 123 7.51 -4.36 -4.77
N GLY A 124 7.47 -5.65 -5.04
CA GLY A 124 7.33 -6.15 -6.41
C GLY A 124 5.98 -5.68 -6.98
N HIS A 125 6.00 -4.73 -7.93
CA HIS A 125 4.78 -4.28 -8.58
C HIS A 125 4.23 -5.39 -9.48
N ILE A 126 3.18 -6.07 -9.03
CA ILE A 126 2.31 -6.83 -9.93
C ILE A 126 1.55 -5.82 -10.77
N VAL A 127 1.96 -5.63 -12.02
CA VAL A 127 1.14 -4.95 -13.02
C VAL A 127 -0.02 -5.90 -13.32
N SER A 128 -1.12 -5.80 -12.59
CA SER A 128 -2.34 -6.55 -12.91
C SER A 128 -2.88 -6.00 -14.23
N GLY A 129 -2.50 -6.62 -15.34
CA GLY A 129 -3.19 -6.44 -16.61
C GLY A 129 -4.59 -6.99 -16.47
N ILE A 130 -5.57 -6.12 -16.18
CA ILE A 130 -6.98 -6.49 -16.27
C ILE A 130 -7.29 -6.69 -17.75
N LYS A 131 -7.33 -7.94 -18.21
CA LYS A 131 -8.18 -8.28 -19.35
C LYS A 131 -9.59 -8.42 -18.80
N GLN A 132 -10.45 -7.47 -19.13
CA GLN A 132 -11.88 -7.65 -18.92
C GLN A 132 -12.34 -8.83 -19.77
N THR A 133 -12.72 -9.92 -19.12
CA THR A 133 -13.70 -10.85 -19.68
C THR A 133 -14.77 -11.05 -18.63
N SER A 134 -15.95 -10.54 -18.95
CA SER A 134 -17.19 -10.79 -18.24
C SER A 134 -17.44 -12.30 -18.22
N GLY A 135 -17.65 -12.86 -17.03
CA GLY A 135 -18.05 -14.26 -16.87
C GLY A 135 -17.58 -14.80 -15.53
N ASP A 136 -18.53 -15.14 -14.67
CA ASP A 136 -18.31 -15.78 -13.38
C ASP A 136 -17.60 -17.14 -13.57
N GLU A 137 -16.32 -17.25 -13.27
CA GLU A 137 -15.65 -18.52 -12.94
C GLU A 137 -14.25 -18.27 -12.34
N TYR A 138 -13.81 -19.18 -11.47
CA TYR A 138 -12.60 -19.06 -10.66
C TYR A 138 -11.33 -19.04 -11.55
N ASP A 139 -10.59 -17.93 -11.51
CA ASP A 139 -9.32 -17.79 -12.23
C ASP A 139 -8.20 -18.63 -11.57
N GLU A 140 -7.70 -19.61 -12.33
CA GLU A 140 -6.41 -20.27 -12.13
C GLU A 140 -5.30 -19.38 -12.71
N TYR A 141 -4.26 -19.06 -11.93
CA TYR A 141 -3.20 -18.14 -12.34
C TYR A 141 -1.88 -18.88 -12.59
N GLU A 142 -1.35 -18.75 -13.81
CA GLU A 142 0.04 -19.10 -14.10
C GLU A 142 0.98 -18.04 -13.50
N GLU A 143 1.99 -18.50 -12.76
CA GLU A 143 3.08 -17.67 -12.26
C GLU A 143 3.95 -17.22 -13.45
N VAL A 144 4.09 -15.90 -13.66
CA VAL A 144 5.01 -15.36 -14.65
C VAL A 144 6.17 -14.67 -13.94
N ASP A 145 7.36 -15.25 -14.11
CA ASP A 145 8.64 -14.79 -13.56
C ASP A 145 8.99 -13.37 -14.09
N VAL A 146 9.19 -12.43 -13.17
CA VAL A 146 9.59 -11.05 -13.48
C VAL A 146 11.07 -10.88 -13.14
N SER A 147 11.91 -11.28 -14.09
CA SER A 147 13.35 -11.04 -14.09
C SER A 147 13.70 -9.54 -14.17
N ASP A 148 14.90 -9.18 -13.71
CA ASP A 148 15.61 -7.89 -13.82
C ASP A 148 15.78 -7.41 -15.28
N ARG A 149 14.68 -7.22 -16.01
CA ARG A 149 14.69 -6.71 -17.37
C ARG A 149 14.31 -5.23 -17.41
N PRO A 150 14.90 -4.45 -18.33
CA PRO A 150 14.52 -3.06 -18.56
C PRO A 150 13.02 -2.93 -18.82
N LEU A 151 12.40 -1.93 -18.20
CA LEU A 151 10.99 -1.60 -18.37
C LEU A 151 10.73 -1.05 -19.78
N SER A 152 9.67 -1.52 -20.43
CA SER A 152 9.22 -0.94 -21.71
C SER A 152 8.46 0.37 -21.50
N LEU A 153 8.41 1.22 -22.53
CA LEU A 153 7.62 2.45 -22.52
C LEU A 153 6.13 2.20 -22.26
N LYS A 154 5.59 1.07 -22.74
CA LYS A 154 4.19 0.69 -22.52
C LYS A 154 3.94 0.36 -21.05
N GLU A 155 4.80 -0.47 -20.45
CA GLU A 155 4.72 -0.79 -19.01
C GLU A 155 4.88 0.47 -18.16
N ALA A 156 5.78 1.38 -18.53
CA ALA A 156 5.95 2.66 -17.87
C ALA A 156 4.67 3.53 -17.94
N LYS A 157 4.08 3.67 -19.12
CA LYS A 157 2.82 4.42 -19.28
C LYS A 157 1.67 3.80 -18.50
N ALA A 158 1.51 2.48 -18.55
CA ALA A 158 0.48 1.77 -17.79
C ALA A 158 0.63 2.00 -16.28
N GLY A 159 1.85 1.89 -15.75
CA GLY A 159 2.13 2.16 -14.33
C GLY A 159 1.81 3.60 -13.94
N LEU A 160 2.24 4.58 -14.75
CA LEU A 160 1.97 5.99 -14.50
C LEU A 160 0.47 6.32 -14.63
N ALA A 161 -0.24 5.73 -15.59
CA ALA A 161 -1.68 5.93 -15.82
C ALA A 161 -2.48 5.49 -14.60
N LEU A 162 -2.15 4.31 -14.07
CA LEU A 162 -2.72 3.81 -12.83
C LEU A 162 -2.42 4.72 -11.64
N HIS A 163 -1.17 5.18 -11.52
CA HIS A 163 -0.73 6.05 -10.43
C HIS A 163 -1.48 7.39 -10.42
N PHE A 164 -1.62 8.03 -11.59
CA PHE A 164 -2.25 9.36 -11.72
C PHE A 164 -3.76 9.31 -11.99
N GLY A 165 -4.33 8.12 -12.26
CA GLY A 165 -5.75 7.96 -12.57
C GLY A 165 -6.15 8.61 -13.90
N VAL A 166 -5.26 8.58 -14.89
CA VAL A 166 -5.46 9.10 -16.26
C VAL A 166 -5.36 7.96 -17.27
N ASN A 167 -5.72 8.18 -18.54
CA ASN A 167 -5.50 7.16 -19.56
C ASN A 167 -4.02 7.07 -19.93
N GLU A 168 -3.55 5.89 -20.39
CA GLU A 168 -2.18 5.72 -20.89
C GLU A 168 -1.85 6.68 -22.03
N ASP A 169 -2.84 7.00 -22.86
CA ASP A 169 -2.72 7.94 -23.98
C ASP A 169 -2.54 9.39 -23.51
N ASP A 170 -2.99 9.72 -22.29
CA ASP A 170 -2.80 11.04 -21.67
C ASP A 170 -1.40 11.21 -21.06
N ILE A 171 -0.54 10.18 -21.13
CA ILE A 171 0.81 10.18 -20.56
C ILE A 171 1.87 10.36 -21.64
N GLN A 172 2.67 11.42 -21.46
CA GLN A 172 3.87 11.70 -22.24
C GLN A 172 5.13 11.52 -21.38
N ILE A 173 6.05 10.67 -21.84
CA ILE A 173 7.37 10.44 -21.21
C ILE A 173 8.42 11.14 -22.07
N THR A 174 9.23 12.02 -21.48
CA THR A 174 10.33 12.73 -22.17
C THR A 174 11.66 12.43 -21.47
N ILE A 175 12.65 11.94 -22.22
CA ILE A 175 14.01 11.70 -21.73
C ILE A 175 14.90 12.84 -22.25
N LYS A 176 15.48 13.62 -21.34
CA LYS A 176 16.52 14.61 -21.68
C LYS A 176 17.87 13.97 -21.39
N GLY A 177 18.52 13.49 -22.45
CA GLY A 177 19.90 12.98 -22.39
C GLY A 177 20.91 14.09 -22.16
#